data_AF-A0A2W1NDN9-F1
#
_entry.id   AF-A0A2W1NDN9-F1
#
_cell.length_a   1.000
_cell.length_b   1.000
_cell.length_c   1.000
_cell.angle_alpha   90.00
_cell.angle_beta   90.00
_cell.angle_gamma   90.00
#
_symmetry.space_group_name_H-M   'P 1'
#
loop_
_entity.id
_entity.type
_entity.pdbx_description
1 polymer ?
#
loop_
_entity_poly.entity_id
_entity_poly.type
_entity_poly.pdbx_seq_one_letter_code
_entity_poly.pdbx_strand_id
1 'polypeptide(L)' 'MAEWIRRINLLWVFIILLAFHGLMYYAMENDDWLSLTLIASLVDTVILAGIKYVAMGMRKQKRR' A
#
# COMPACT_ATOMS: atom_id res chain seq x y z
N MET A 1 14.21 11.48 1.28
CA MET A 1 13.15 10.96 0.38
C MET A 1 13.26 9.44 0.18
N ALA A 2 14.12 8.92 -0.71
CA ALA A 2 14.07 7.48 -1.07
C ALA A 2 14.62 6.47 -0.03
N GLU A 3 15.34 6.89 1.01
CA GLU A 3 15.65 5.99 2.14
C GLU A 3 14.47 5.79 3.09
N TRP A 4 13.57 6.78 3.18
CA TRP A 4 12.35 6.67 3.98
C TRP A 4 11.43 5.63 3.38
N ILE A 5 11.21 5.69 2.05
CA ILE A 5 10.46 4.69 1.27
C ILE A 5 11.01 3.26 1.46
N ARG A 6 12.32 3.10 1.65
CA ARG A 6 12.94 1.79 1.91
C ARG A 6 12.60 1.25 3.32
N ARG A 7 12.49 2.13 4.33
CA ARG A 7 12.16 1.76 5.72
C ARG A 7 10.68 1.48 5.93
N ILE A 8 9.80 1.91 5.02
CA ILE A 8 8.37 1.61 5.09
C ILE A 8 8.18 0.09 5.01
N ASN A 9 7.64 -0.50 6.09
CA ASN A 9 7.23 -1.88 6.10
C ASN A 9 5.87 -2.00 5.39
N LEU A 10 5.87 -2.68 4.24
CA LEU A 10 4.67 -2.86 3.40
C LEU A 10 3.54 -3.56 4.16
N LEU A 11 3.89 -4.44 5.10
CA LEU A 11 2.91 -5.17 5.90
C LEU A 11 2.19 -4.24 6.90
N TRP A 12 2.91 -3.29 7.49
CA TRP A 12 2.30 -2.26 8.33
C TRP A 12 1.43 -1.30 7.52
N VAL A 13 1.86 -0.93 6.31
CA VAL A 13 1.03 -0.10 5.42
C VAL A 13 -0.25 -0.82 5.03
N PHE A 14 -0.16 -2.10 4.68
CA PHE A 14 -1.33 -2.93 4.40
C PHE A 14 -2.31 -2.95 5.59
N ILE A 15 -1.83 -3.19 6.81
CA ILE A 15 -2.69 -3.21 8.01
C ILE A 15 -3.37 -1.85 8.24
N ILE A 16 -2.64 -0.74 8.09
CA ILE A 16 -3.20 0.61 8.26
C ILE A 16 -4.26 0.89 7.19
N LEU A 17 -3.99 0.55 5.93
CA LEU A 17 -4.92 0.72 4.83
C LEU A 17 -6.15 -0.17 4.96
N LEU A 18 -5.97 -1.41 5.44
CA LEU A 18 -7.05 -2.35 5.72
C LEU A 18 -7.97 -1.79 6.80
N ALA A 19 -7.42 -1.27 7.90
CA ALA A 19 -8.22 -0.66 8.96
C ALA A 19 -8.96 0.59 8.48
N PHE A 20 -8.31 1.44 7.67
CA PHE A 20 -8.92 2.65 7.13
C PHE A 20 -10.06 2.34 6.15
N HIS A 21 -9.82 1.48 5.16
CA HIS A 21 -10.85 1.06 4.22
C HIS A 21 -11.97 0.27 4.90
N GLY A 22 -11.62 -0.57 5.88
CA GLY A 22 -12.59 -1.31 6.69
C GLY A 22 -13.54 -0.39 7.41
N LEU A 23 -13.01 0.60 8.13
CA LEU A 23 -13.81 1.60 8.82
C LEU A 23 -14.69 2.39 7.85
N MET A 24 -14.14 2.81 6.71
CA MET A 24 -14.85 3.60 5.71
C MET A 24 -16.00 2.82 5.07
N TYR A 25 -15.73 1.63 4.55
CA TYR A 25 -16.75 0.81 3.87
C TYR A 25 -17.80 0.28 4.85
N TYR A 26 -17.42 0.00 6.09
CA TYR A 26 -18.36 -0.31 7.16
C TYR A 26 -19.27 0.88 7.47
N ALA A 27 -18.72 2.09 7.59
CA ALA A 27 -19.50 3.31 7.83
C ALA A 27 -20.42 3.68 6.65
N MET A 28 -20.11 3.22 5.45
CA MET A 28 -20.94 3.39 4.25
C MET A 28 -22.04 2.32 4.09
N GLU A 29 -22.18 1.40 5.05
CA GLU A 29 -23.16 0.31 5.01
C GLU A 29 -23.09 -0.52 3.71
N ASN A 30 -21.89 -0.72 3.16
CA ASN A 30 -21.73 -1.60 2.00
C ASN A 30 -21.88 -3.07 2.42
N ASP A 31 -22.73 -3.83 1.73
CA ASP A 31 -22.93 -5.26 2.02
C ASP A 31 -21.63 -6.07 1.86
N ASP A 32 -20.83 -5.75 0.84
CA ASP A 32 -19.55 -6.40 0.54
C ASP A 32 -18.32 -5.68 1.14
N TRP A 33 -18.51 -4.92 2.22
CA TRP A 33 -17.47 -4.05 2.79
C TRP A 33 -16.15 -4.78 3.09
N LEU A 34 -16.21 -6.04 3.56
CA LEU A 34 -15.01 -6.85 3.83
C LEU A 34 -14.20 -7.15 2.56
N SER A 35 -14.90 -7.60 1.51
CA SER A 35 -14.28 -7.93 0.22
C SER A 35 -13.68 -6.68 -0.43
N LEU A 36 -14.41 -5.56 -0.42
CA LEU A 36 -13.93 -4.28 -0.92
C LEU A 36 -12.71 -3.78 -0.15
N THR A 37 -12.73 -3.89 1.17
CA THR A 37 -11.62 -3.51 2.06
C THR A 37 -10.35 -4.30 1.73
N LEU A 38 -10.47 -5.62 1.58
CA LEU A 38 -9.34 -6.50 1.25
C LEU A 38 -8.78 -6.18 -0.13
N ILE A 39 -9.64 -6.01 -1.15
CA ILE A 39 -9.19 -5.71 -2.51
C ILE A 39 -8.52 -4.33 -2.57
N ALA A 40 -9.13 -3.30 -1.99
CA ALA A 40 -8.59 -1.94 -1.99
C ALA A 40 -7.21 -1.88 -1.31
N SER A 41 -7.10 -2.43 -0.10
CA SER A 41 -5.82 -2.47 0.63
C SER A 41 -4.75 -3.30 -0.07
N LEU A 42 -5.13 -4.38 -0.77
CA LEU A 42 -4.20 -5.19 -1.56
C LEU A 42 -3.68 -4.40 -2.77
N VAL A 43 -4.57 -3.75 -3.52
CA VAL A 43 -4.22 -2.92 -4.69
C VAL A 43 -3.26 -1.80 -4.28
N ASP A 44 -3.57 -1.07 -3.22
CA ASP A 44 -2.73 0.02 -2.71
C ASP A 44 -1.33 -0.48 -2.30
N THR A 45 -1.27 -1.65 -1.66
CA THR A 45 0.01 -2.25 -1.23
C THR A 45 0.84 -2.71 -2.43
N VAL A 46 0.21 -3.25 -3.47
CA VAL A 46 0.86 -3.65 -4.73
C VAL A 46 1.41 -2.42 -5.46
N ILE A 47 0.64 -1.34 -5.54
CA ILE A 47 1.09 -0.07 -6.13
C ILE A 47 2.30 0.46 -5.35
N LEU A 48 2.24 0.48 -4.02
CA LEU A 48 3.34 0.93 -3.19
C LEU A 48 4.60 0.06 -3.36
N ALA A 49 4.43 -1.26 -3.48
CA ALA A 49 5.52 -2.19 -3.74
C ALA A 49 6.15 -1.94 -5.13
N GLY A 50 5.34 -1.70 -6.15
CA GLY A 50 5.80 -1.32 -7.50
C GLY A 50 6.59 -0.02 -7.50
N ILE A 51 6.08 1.02 -6.81
CA ILE A 51 6.79 2.30 -6.65
C ILE A 51 8.12 2.08 -5.92
N LYS A 52 8.14 1.28 -4.86
CA LYS A 52 9.37 0.91 -4.14
C LYS A 52 10.38 0.24 -5.06
N TYR A 53 9.93 -0.70 -5.90
CA TYR A 53 10.78 -1.42 -6.84
C TYR A 53 11.39 -0.48 -7.89
N VAL A 54 10.56 0.34 -8.55
CA VAL A 54 11.02 1.31 -9.56
C VAL A 54 11.98 2.35 -8.95
N ALA A 55 11.64 2.91 -7.80
CA ALA A 55 12.48 3.89 -7.11
C ALA A 55 13.85 3.31 -6.68
N MET A 56 13.90 2.03 -6.31
CA MET A 56 15.17 1.33 -6.04
C MET A 56 15.95 1.02 -7.31
N GLY A 57 15.28 0.63 -8.41
CA GLY A 57 15.89 0.39 -9.72
C GLY A 57 16.56 1.63 -10.31
N MET A 58 15.86 2.77 -10.33
CA MET A 58 16.38 4.04 -10.85
C MET A 58 17.61 4.55 -10.08
N ARG A 59 17.68 4.31 -8.76
CA ARG A 59 18.85 4.68 -7.96
C ARG A 59 20.08 3.81 -8.25
N LYS A 60 19.89 2.55 -8.63
CA LYS A 60 20.99 1.64 -9.00
C LYS A 60 21.62 2.06 -10.33
N GLN A 61 20.81 2.57 -11.26
CA GLN A 61 21.26 3.04 -12.57
C GLN A 61 22.04 4.38 -12.49
N LYS A 62 21.69 5.28 -11.56
CA LYS A 62 22.40 6.56 -11.35
C LYS A 62 23.76 6.44 -10.65
N ARG A 63 24.13 5.27 -10.13
CA ARG A 63 25.42 5.00 -9.46
C ARG A 63 26.45 4.25 -10.33
N ARG A 64 26.10 3.93 -11.58
CA ARG A 64 27.05 3.50 -12.62
C ARG A 64 27.32 4.68 -13.54
#